data_AF-A0AAD4RVY1-F1
#
_entry.id   AF-A0AAD4RVY1-F1
#
_cell.length_a   1.000
_cell.length_b   1.000
_cell.length_c   1.000
_cell.angle_alpha   90.00
_cell.angle_beta   90.00
_cell.angle_gamma   90.00
#
_symmetry.space_group_name_H-M   'P 1'
#
loop_
_entity.id
_entity.type
_entity.pdbx_description
1 polymer ?
#
loop_
_entity_poly.entity_id
_entity_poly.type
_entity_poly.pdbx_seq_one_letter_code
_entity_poly.pdbx_strand_id
1 'polypeptide(L)'
;GVESILRESDRFRRNNKGDTAQMIFTKAHKGLMKEGADWLQDTSGSCMIVAALVATVAFAAAFTVPGGNISDSNDPLNGTPIYLGKPSFTVFVVADVLALFSSITSVLMFLAIYTSRYAEMDFLKSLPQKLIFGLVTLFISVVAILVAFGTSMFIVVRK
;
A
#
# COMPACT_ATOMS: atom_id res chain seq x y z
N GLY A 1 19.71 -4.51 19.14
CA GLY A 1 18.84 -4.11 20.27
C GLY A 1 19.70 -3.85 21.49
N VAL A 2 19.14 -3.42 22.63
CA VAL A 2 19.93 -3.17 23.87
C VAL A 2 20.82 -4.38 24.22
N GLU A 3 20.32 -5.57 23.94
CA GLU A 3 20.99 -6.85 24.12
C GLU A 3 22.22 -7.10 23.23
N SER A 4 22.34 -6.41 22.08
CA SER A 4 23.52 -6.52 21.21
C SER A 4 24.63 -5.54 21.61
N ILE A 5 24.35 -4.63 22.54
CA ILE A 5 25.30 -3.64 23.07
C ILE A 5 25.88 -4.12 24.41
N LEU A 6 25.18 -5.04 25.09
CA LEU A 6 25.56 -5.60 26.37
C LEU A 6 26.28 -6.95 26.21
N ARG A 7 27.21 -7.26 27.13
CA ARG A 7 27.68 -8.64 27.29
C ARG A 7 26.52 -9.53 27.75
N GLU A 8 26.53 -10.79 27.34
CA GLU A 8 25.47 -11.76 27.71
C GLU A 8 25.26 -11.85 29.23
N SER A 9 26.35 -11.72 30.01
CA SER A 9 26.30 -11.70 31.47
C SER A 9 25.54 -10.51 32.07
N ASP A 10 25.45 -9.39 31.34
CA ASP A 10 24.85 -8.15 31.83
C ASP A 10 23.38 -7.99 31.39
N ARG A 11 22.85 -8.86 30.51
CA ARG A 11 21.44 -8.84 30.05
C ARG A 11 20.43 -8.88 31.20
N PHE A 12 20.71 -9.71 32.19
CA PHE A 12 19.83 -9.95 33.34
C PHE A 12 20.29 -9.22 34.61
N ARG A 13 21.39 -8.47 34.54
CA ARG A 13 21.87 -7.69 35.69
C ARG A 13 20.89 -6.56 35.98
N ARG A 14 20.57 -6.42 37.27
CA ARG A 14 19.66 -5.40 37.78
C ARG A 14 20.47 -4.30 38.48
N ASN A 15 20.07 -3.05 38.29
CA ASN A 15 20.64 -1.94 39.04
C ASN A 15 20.13 -1.93 40.51
N ASN A 16 20.59 -0.97 41.32
CA ASN A 16 20.15 -0.81 42.72
C ASN A 16 18.64 -0.57 42.89
N LYS A 17 17.91 -0.25 41.81
CA LYS A 17 16.44 -0.08 41.78
C LYS A 17 15.70 -1.35 41.32
N GLY A 18 16.43 -2.43 41.00
CA GLY A 18 15.86 -3.68 40.52
C GLY A 18 15.57 -3.73 39.01
N ASP A 19 15.93 -2.69 38.25
CA ASP A 19 15.66 -2.57 36.81
C ASP A 19 16.77 -3.24 35.98
N THR A 20 16.39 -4.01 34.95
CA THR A 20 17.32 -4.48 33.92
C THR A 20 17.63 -3.39 32.90
N ALA A 21 18.73 -3.55 32.15
CA ALA A 21 19.09 -2.60 31.09
C ALA A 21 17.98 -2.42 30.04
N GLN A 22 17.23 -3.49 29.72
CA GLN A 22 16.10 -3.42 28.81
C GLN A 22 14.92 -2.63 29.40
N MET A 23 14.63 -2.76 30.70
CA MET A 23 13.63 -1.91 31.37
C MET A 23 14.02 -0.43 31.34
N ILE A 24 15.29 -0.11 31.63
CA ILE A 24 15.79 1.27 31.60
C ILE A 24 15.62 1.85 30.19
N PHE A 25 16.01 1.10 29.16
CA PHE A 25 15.85 1.52 27.77
C PHE A 25 14.39 1.74 27.38
N THR A 26 13.50 0.78 27.68
CA THR A 26 12.06 0.89 27.38
C THR A 26 11.42 2.07 28.11
N LYS A 27 11.81 2.32 29.37
CA LYS A 27 11.31 3.47 30.15
C LYS A 27 11.80 4.79 29.59
N ALA A 28 13.08 4.87 29.19
CA ALA A 28 13.66 6.06 28.58
C ALA A 28 13.05 6.36 27.19
N HIS A 29 12.72 5.32 26.40
CA HIS A 29 12.20 5.45 25.03
C HIS A 29 10.67 5.33 24.94
N LYS A 30 9.95 5.35 26.07
CA LYS A 30 8.48 5.22 26.08
C LYS A 30 7.79 6.33 25.28
N GLY A 31 8.32 7.56 25.34
CA GLY A 31 7.81 8.68 24.54
C GLY A 31 7.95 8.45 23.04
N LEU A 32 9.15 8.08 22.59
CA LEU A 32 9.46 7.77 21.19
C LEU A 32 8.63 6.58 20.66
N MET A 33 8.40 5.55 21.49
CA MET A 33 7.52 4.42 21.13
C MET A 33 6.08 4.86 20.87
N LYS A 34 5.56 5.78 21.69
CA LYS A 34 4.21 6.32 21.51
C LYS A 34 4.14 7.19 20.25
N GLU A 35 5.10 8.09 20.08
CA GLU A 35 5.18 8.97 18.90
C GLU A 35 5.30 8.15 17.60
N GLY A 36 6.10 7.08 17.60
CA GLY A 36 6.20 6.16 16.46
C GLY A 36 4.91 5.39 16.18
N ALA A 37 4.16 5.00 17.22
CA ALA A 37 2.86 4.35 17.05
C ALA A 37 1.80 5.31 16.50
N ASP A 38 1.76 6.54 17.01
CA ASP A 38 0.86 7.60 16.54
C ASP A 38 1.17 7.94 15.06
N TRP A 39 2.46 8.16 14.73
CA TRP A 39 2.91 8.39 13.35
C TRP A 39 2.53 7.26 12.40
N LEU A 40 2.68 6.01 12.84
CA LEU A 40 2.34 4.82 12.07
C LEU A 40 0.83 4.74 11.80
N GLN A 41 0.01 5.06 12.78
CA GLN A 41 -1.44 5.08 12.65
C GLN A 41 -1.91 6.18 11.68
N ASP A 42 -1.38 7.40 11.84
CA ASP A 42 -1.71 8.56 11.00
C ASP A 42 -1.29 8.35 9.53
N THR A 43 -0.06 7.84 9.33
CA THR A 43 0.47 7.53 8.00
C THR A 43 -0.35 6.42 7.35
N SER A 44 -0.65 5.34 8.09
CA SER A 44 -1.46 4.23 7.60
C SER A 44 -2.86 4.68 7.16
N GLY A 45 -3.53 5.53 7.95
CA GLY A 45 -4.84 6.08 7.60
C GLY A 45 -4.78 6.93 6.32
N SER A 46 -3.81 7.83 6.25
CA SER A 46 -3.62 8.71 5.07
C SER A 46 -3.32 7.90 3.80
N CYS A 47 -2.39 6.94 3.87
CA CYS A 47 -2.04 6.10 2.74
C CYS A 47 -3.19 5.17 2.32
N MET A 48 -4.01 4.68 3.26
CA MET A 48 -5.20 3.91 2.95
C MET A 48 -6.22 4.72 2.12
N ILE A 49 -6.43 6.00 2.45
CA ILE A 49 -7.31 6.88 1.68
C ILE A 49 -6.78 7.05 0.25
N VAL A 50 -5.48 7.33 0.10
CA VAL A 50 -4.85 7.46 -1.23
C VAL A 50 -4.96 6.16 -2.03
N ALA A 51 -4.70 5.01 -1.39
CA ALA A 51 -4.83 3.70 -2.02
C ALA A 51 -6.27 3.40 -2.45
N ALA A 52 -7.26 3.72 -1.60
CA ALA A 52 -8.67 3.57 -1.94
C ALA A 52 -9.06 4.45 -3.13
N LEU A 53 -8.60 5.71 -3.16
CA LEU A 53 -8.82 6.63 -4.28
C LEU A 53 -8.28 6.05 -5.60
N VAL A 54 -7.03 5.57 -5.60
CA VAL A 54 -6.44 4.95 -6.80
C VAL A 54 -7.22 3.70 -7.22
N ALA A 55 -7.64 2.87 -6.27
CA ALA A 55 -8.47 1.69 -6.57
C ALA A 55 -9.80 2.08 -7.23
N THR A 56 -10.47 3.14 -6.73
CA THR A 56 -11.72 3.65 -7.30
C THR A 56 -11.51 4.18 -8.72
N VAL A 57 -10.44 4.95 -8.95
CA VAL A 57 -10.13 5.48 -10.29
C VAL A 57 -9.83 4.36 -11.27
N ALA A 58 -8.99 3.39 -10.88
CA ALA A 58 -8.68 2.22 -11.70
C ALA A 58 -9.96 1.40 -12.02
N PHE A 59 -10.76 1.10 -10.98
CA PHE A 59 -12.02 0.37 -11.15
C PHE A 59 -12.97 1.09 -12.12
N ALA A 60 -13.11 2.40 -12.00
CA ALA A 60 -13.93 3.18 -12.93
C ALA A 60 -13.37 3.10 -14.36
N ALA A 61 -12.05 3.20 -14.53
CA ALA A 61 -11.38 3.15 -15.83
C ALA A 61 -11.49 1.77 -16.51
N ALA A 62 -11.55 0.68 -15.73
CA ALA A 62 -11.79 -0.67 -16.25
C ALA A 62 -13.15 -0.81 -16.96
N PHE A 63 -14.19 -0.10 -16.49
CA PHE A 63 -15.52 -0.11 -17.11
C PHE A 63 -15.75 1.05 -18.09
N THR A 64 -14.97 2.12 -17.97
CA THR A 64 -15.04 3.31 -18.86
C THR A 64 -13.79 3.39 -19.73
N VAL A 65 -13.58 2.36 -20.55
CA VAL A 65 -12.37 2.21 -21.35
C VAL A 65 -12.12 3.39 -22.30
N PRO A 66 -10.86 3.81 -22.47
CA PRO A 66 -10.50 4.90 -23.37
C PRO A 66 -10.89 4.58 -24.81
N GLY A 67 -11.56 5.53 -25.44
CA GLY A 67 -12.07 5.39 -26.80
C GLY A 67 -13.47 4.77 -26.90
N GLY A 68 -13.99 4.17 -25.83
CA GLY A 68 -15.32 3.57 -25.77
C GLY A 68 -15.44 2.19 -26.41
N ASN A 69 -16.68 1.69 -26.45
CA ASN A 69 -17.02 0.37 -26.98
C ASN A 69 -17.77 0.49 -28.31
N ILE A 70 -17.65 -0.54 -29.15
CA ILE A 70 -18.49 -0.71 -30.34
C ILE A 70 -19.94 -0.77 -29.85
N SER A 71 -20.78 0.09 -30.42
CA SER A 71 -22.17 0.31 -30.00
C SER A 71 -23.12 0.20 -31.20
N ASP A 72 -22.77 -0.66 -32.17
CA ASP A 72 -23.65 -1.03 -33.28
C ASP A 72 -24.37 -2.33 -32.94
N SER A 73 -25.70 -2.26 -32.80
CA SER A 73 -26.57 -3.39 -32.48
C SER A 73 -26.59 -4.48 -33.56
N ASN A 74 -26.09 -4.21 -34.77
CA ASN A 74 -26.00 -5.17 -35.86
C ASN A 74 -24.62 -5.81 -36.01
N ASP A 75 -23.62 -5.35 -35.24
CA ASP A 75 -22.27 -5.91 -35.25
C ASP A 75 -22.16 -7.05 -34.22
N PRO A 76 -21.70 -8.26 -34.60
CA PRO A 76 -21.42 -9.33 -33.62
C PRO A 76 -20.40 -8.95 -32.54
N LEU A 77 -19.63 -7.86 -32.71
CA LEU A 77 -18.67 -7.34 -31.74
C LEU A 77 -19.21 -6.21 -30.85
N ASN A 78 -20.52 -5.98 -30.84
CA ASN A 78 -21.16 -5.01 -29.95
C ASN A 78 -20.75 -5.20 -28.48
N GLY A 79 -20.36 -4.11 -27.81
CA GLY A 79 -19.87 -4.11 -26.43
C GLY A 79 -18.36 -4.36 -26.26
N THR A 80 -17.61 -4.64 -27.34
CA THR A 80 -16.15 -4.77 -27.26
C THR A 80 -15.44 -3.41 -27.34
N PRO A 81 -14.28 -3.23 -26.68
CA PRO A 81 -13.50 -1.99 -26.79
C PRO A 81 -13.06 -1.72 -28.22
N ILE A 82 -13.23 -0.48 -28.71
CA ILE A 82 -12.90 -0.10 -30.10
C ILE A 82 -11.41 -0.31 -30.40
N TYR A 83 -10.56 -0.14 -29.39
CA TYR A 83 -9.10 -0.27 -29.51
C TYR A 83 -8.59 -1.66 -29.10
N LEU A 84 -9.47 -2.66 -29.01
CA LEU A 84 -9.07 -4.03 -28.70
C LEU A 84 -8.01 -4.54 -29.69
N GLY A 85 -6.92 -5.13 -29.17
CA GLY A 85 -5.79 -5.59 -29.97
C GLY A 85 -4.74 -4.53 -30.33
N LYS A 86 -4.95 -3.24 -30.00
CA LYS A 86 -3.90 -2.22 -30.12
C LYS A 86 -2.94 -2.32 -28.92
N PRO A 87 -1.61 -2.16 -29.14
CA PRO A 87 -0.63 -2.29 -28.08
C PRO A 87 -0.84 -1.25 -26.96
N SER A 88 -1.26 -0.03 -27.29
CA SER A 88 -1.60 1.01 -26.31
C SER A 88 -2.76 0.61 -25.40
N PHE A 89 -3.76 -0.09 -25.95
CA PHE A 89 -4.91 -0.57 -25.18
C PHE A 89 -4.53 -1.74 -24.27
N THR A 90 -3.69 -2.67 -24.74
CA THR A 90 -3.17 -3.75 -23.90
C THR A 90 -2.35 -3.21 -22.73
N VAL A 91 -1.48 -2.21 -22.96
CA VAL A 91 -0.72 -1.57 -21.88
C VAL A 91 -1.65 -0.86 -20.89
N PHE A 92 -2.69 -0.17 -21.38
CA PHE A 92 -3.72 0.45 -20.54
C PHE A 92 -4.36 -0.58 -19.60
N VAL A 93 -4.90 -1.68 -20.15
CA VAL A 93 -5.60 -2.71 -19.35
C VAL A 93 -4.67 -3.36 -18.32
N VAL A 94 -3.45 -3.71 -18.72
CA VAL A 94 -2.48 -4.34 -17.80
C VAL A 94 -2.08 -3.36 -16.69
N ALA A 95 -1.82 -2.10 -17.02
CA ALA A 95 -1.47 -1.08 -16.03
C ALA A 95 -2.64 -0.79 -15.07
N ASP A 96 -3.86 -0.71 -15.58
CA ASP A 96 -5.06 -0.48 -14.77
C ASP A 96 -5.32 -1.62 -13.78
N VAL A 97 -5.23 -2.87 -14.24
CA VAL A 97 -5.37 -4.06 -13.39
C VAL A 97 -4.27 -4.13 -12.33
N LEU A 98 -3.02 -3.85 -12.70
CA LEU A 98 -1.91 -3.80 -11.76
C LEU A 98 -2.10 -2.70 -10.71
N ALA A 99 -2.57 -1.51 -11.11
CA ALA A 99 -2.90 -0.45 -10.18
C ALA A 99 -3.97 -0.91 -9.19
N LEU A 100 -5.07 -1.47 -9.68
CA LEU A 100 -6.21 -1.89 -8.87
C LEU A 100 -5.82 -2.95 -7.82
N PHE A 101 -5.17 -4.03 -8.24
CA PHE A 101 -4.74 -5.10 -7.32
C PHE A 101 -3.68 -4.63 -6.32
N SER A 102 -2.70 -3.84 -6.78
CA SER A 102 -1.66 -3.31 -5.90
C SER A 102 -2.25 -2.34 -4.88
N SER A 103 -3.23 -1.52 -5.27
CA SER A 103 -3.93 -0.60 -4.38
C SER A 103 -4.77 -1.32 -3.33
N ILE A 104 -5.55 -2.33 -3.71
CA ILE A 104 -6.33 -3.14 -2.75
C ILE A 104 -5.40 -3.83 -1.75
N THR A 105 -4.28 -4.39 -2.23
CA THR A 105 -3.28 -5.02 -1.36
C THR A 105 -2.70 -4.02 -0.37
N SER A 106 -2.42 -2.80 -0.82
CA SER A 106 -1.95 -1.71 0.04
C SER A 106 -2.98 -1.32 1.11
N VAL A 107 -4.26 -1.18 0.72
CA VAL A 107 -5.38 -0.92 1.66
C VAL A 107 -5.44 -2.00 2.73
N LEU A 108 -5.36 -3.29 2.36
CA LEU A 108 -5.40 -4.40 3.32
C LEU A 108 -4.21 -4.38 4.29
N MET A 109 -3.02 -4.02 3.81
CA MET A 109 -1.83 -3.91 4.65
C MET A 109 -1.92 -2.74 5.64
N PHE A 110 -2.38 -1.57 5.19
CA PHE A 110 -2.64 -0.44 6.08
C PHE A 110 -3.80 -0.71 7.04
N LEU A 111 -4.84 -1.45 6.60
CA LEU A 111 -5.93 -1.84 7.48
C LEU A 111 -5.47 -2.83 8.55
N ALA A 112 -4.55 -3.73 8.21
CA ALA A 112 -3.93 -4.64 9.16
C ALA A 112 -3.10 -3.87 10.21
N ILE A 113 -2.45 -2.76 9.83
CA ILE A 113 -1.73 -1.88 10.75
C ILE A 113 -2.71 -1.14 11.66
N TYR A 114 -3.76 -0.56 11.09
CA TYR A 114 -4.79 0.18 11.83
C TYR A 114 -5.56 -0.71 12.83
N THR A 115 -5.84 -1.96 12.43
CA THR A 115 -6.54 -2.97 13.26
C THR A 115 -5.61 -3.68 14.24
N SER A 116 -4.28 -3.54 14.10
CA SER A 116 -3.27 -4.26 14.89
C SER A 116 -3.29 -3.98 16.41
N ARG A 117 -4.10 -3.03 16.88
CA ARG A 117 -4.21 -2.69 18.30
C ARG A 117 -4.72 -3.83 19.19
N TYR A 118 -5.09 -5.00 18.63
CA TYR A 118 -5.71 -6.11 19.36
C TYR A 118 -4.85 -7.36 19.64
N ALA A 119 -3.55 -7.40 19.27
CA ALA A 119 -2.69 -8.56 19.58
C ALA A 119 -1.24 -8.13 19.90
N GLU A 120 -0.98 -7.86 21.17
CA GLU A 120 0.29 -7.35 21.69
C GLU A 120 1.41 -8.41 21.73
N MET A 121 2.62 -7.99 21.34
CA MET A 121 3.98 -8.54 21.61
C MET A 121 4.78 -8.97 20.35
N ASP A 122 4.27 -9.82 19.45
CA ASP A 122 4.99 -10.17 18.20
C ASP A 122 4.71 -9.23 17.02
N PHE A 123 3.67 -8.39 17.16
CA PHE A 123 3.23 -7.50 16.09
C PHE A 123 4.17 -6.30 15.89
N LEU A 124 4.82 -5.78 16.93
CA LEU A 124 5.69 -4.59 16.81
C LEU A 124 6.88 -4.79 15.87
N LYS A 125 7.35 -6.04 15.71
CA LYS A 125 8.44 -6.36 14.77
C LYS A 125 7.94 -6.57 13.33
N SER A 126 6.71 -7.05 13.16
CA SER A 126 6.10 -7.29 11.84
C SER A 126 5.34 -6.07 11.29
N LEU A 127 4.91 -5.15 12.15
CA LEU A 127 4.29 -3.86 11.81
C LEU A 127 5.12 -3.02 10.83
N PRO A 128 6.42 -2.74 11.08
CA PRO A 128 7.24 -1.98 10.14
C PRO A 128 7.42 -2.71 8.81
N GLN A 129 7.47 -4.05 8.80
CA GLN A 129 7.55 -4.82 7.55
C GLN A 129 6.25 -4.71 6.74
N LYS A 130 5.09 -4.81 7.40
CA LYS A 130 3.78 -4.61 6.77
C LYS A 130 3.63 -3.18 6.22
N LEU A 131 4.13 -2.18 6.94
CA LEU A 131 4.13 -0.79 6.48
C LEU A 131 4.98 -0.64 5.21
N ILE A 132 6.23 -1.12 5.24
CA ILE A 132 7.11 -1.05 4.07
C ILE A 132 6.47 -1.75 2.87
N PHE A 133 5.93 -2.95 3.07
CA PHE A 133 5.25 -3.68 2.00
C PHE A 133 4.03 -2.94 1.47
N GLY A 134 3.19 -2.37 2.34
CA GLY A 134 2.04 -1.55 1.96
C GLY A 134 2.41 -0.27 1.21
N LEU A 135 3.52 0.38 1.57
CA LEU A 135 4.04 1.56 0.87
C LEU A 135 4.60 1.19 -0.51
N VAL A 136 5.31 0.06 -0.63
CA VAL A 136 5.83 -0.42 -1.92
C VAL A 136 4.68 -0.73 -2.88
N THR A 137 3.65 -1.44 -2.42
CA THR A 137 2.48 -1.72 -3.27
C THR A 137 1.69 -0.44 -3.59
N LEU A 138 1.61 0.53 -2.68
CA LEU A 138 1.02 1.84 -3.00
C LEU A 138 1.80 2.57 -4.09
N PHE A 139 3.13 2.60 -3.99
CA PHE A 139 3.97 3.27 -4.98
C PHE A 139 3.82 2.62 -6.36
N ILE A 140 3.83 1.29 -6.43
CA ILE A 140 3.55 0.54 -7.67
C ILE A 140 2.18 0.92 -8.23
N SER A 141 1.15 1.02 -7.37
CA SER A 141 -0.20 1.41 -7.78
C SER A 141 -0.23 2.81 -8.39
N VAL A 142 0.43 3.79 -7.77
CA VAL A 142 0.52 5.18 -8.26
C VAL A 142 1.25 5.24 -9.61
N VAL A 143 2.35 4.51 -9.77
CA VAL A 143 3.06 4.47 -11.06
C VAL A 143 2.19 3.82 -12.14
N ALA A 144 1.52 2.71 -11.81
CA ALA A 144 0.68 1.98 -12.74
C ALA A 144 -0.52 2.82 -13.20
N ILE A 145 -1.20 3.54 -12.30
CA ILE A 145 -2.33 4.42 -12.69
C ILE A 145 -1.88 5.60 -13.56
N LEU A 146 -0.68 6.14 -13.34
CA LEU A 146 -0.11 7.18 -14.22
C LEU A 146 0.17 6.65 -15.62
N VAL A 147 0.66 5.41 -15.74
CA VAL A 147 0.86 4.74 -17.03
C VAL A 147 -0.48 4.47 -17.73
N ALA A 148 -1.49 4.00 -17.00
CA ALA A 148 -2.84 3.80 -17.52
C ALA A 148 -3.43 5.12 -18.03
N PHE A 149 -3.31 6.20 -17.25
CA PHE A 149 -3.78 7.52 -17.68
C PHE A 149 -3.04 8.03 -18.93
N GLY A 150 -1.72 7.91 -18.98
CA GLY A 150 -0.93 8.34 -20.14
C GLY A 150 -1.27 7.57 -21.42
N THR A 151 -1.46 6.25 -21.32
CA THR A 151 -1.87 5.42 -22.46
C THR A 151 -3.31 5.68 -22.89
N SER A 152 -4.22 5.91 -21.94
CA SER A 152 -5.59 6.37 -22.19
C SER A 152 -5.61 7.68 -22.99
N MET A 153 -4.85 8.70 -22.54
CA MET A 153 -4.74 9.97 -23.24
C MET A 153 -4.14 9.81 -24.65
N PHE A 154 -3.14 8.95 -24.80
CA PHE A 154 -2.57 8.65 -26.11
C PHE A 154 -3.59 8.02 -27.07
N ILE A 155 -4.44 7.10 -26.59
CA ILE A 155 -5.52 6.49 -27.39
C ILE A 155 -6.53 7.55 -27.83
N VAL A 156 -6.91 8.46 -26.93
CA VAL A 156 -7.91 9.51 -27.22
C VAL A 156 -7.38 10.57 -28.17
N VAL A 157 -6.11 10.98 -28.04
CA VAL A 157 -5.51 12.06 -28.84
C VAL A 157 -5.06 11.58 -30.23
N ARG A 158 -4.59 10.34 -30.38
CA ARG A 158 -4.21 9.76 -31.69
C ARG A 158 -5.40 9.18 -32.47
N LYS A 159 -6.59 9.71 -32.25
CA LYS A 159 -7.80 9.34 -32.98
C LYS A 159 -7.78 9.91 -34.39
#